data_AF-X1LXE1-F1
#
_entry.id   AF-X1LXE1-F1
#
_cell.length_a   1.000
_cell.length_b   1.000
_cell.length_c   1.000
_cell.angle_alpha   90.00
_cell.angle_beta   90.00
_cell.angle_gamma   90.00
#
_symmetry.space_group_name_H-M   'P 1'
#
loop_
_entity.id
_entity.type
_entity.pdbx_description
1 polymer ?
#
loop_
_entity_poly.entity_id
_entity_poly.type
_entity_poly.pdbx_seq_one_letter_code
_entity_poly.pdbx_strand_id
1 'polypeptide(L)' 'MSLPNDRYEIGAILDDINRHERESGRPMLSSIVVQKETLMPGQGFFTLARALGLFIGNDRDKFYIQELRKVHDYWASH' A
#
# COMPACT_ATOMS: atom_id res chain seq x y z
N MET A 1 -19.61 -6.70 -5.04
CA MET A 1 -18.18 -7.04 -4.85
C MET A 1 -18.07 -8.50 -4.43
N SER A 2 -18.30 -9.44 -5.35
CA SER A 2 -18.53 -10.86 -5.01
C SER A 2 -17.73 -11.85 -5.86
N LEU A 3 -16.77 -11.39 -6.68
CA LEU A 3 -15.92 -12.28 -7.47
C LEU A 3 -14.44 -12.12 -7.06
N PRO A 4 -13.68 -13.23 -6.89
CA PRO A 4 -12.25 -13.20 -6.55
C PRO A 4 -11.40 -12.38 -7.52
N ASN A 5 -11.83 -12.27 -8.78
CA ASN A 5 -11.12 -11.59 -9.84
C ASN A 5 -11.06 -10.06 -9.63
N ASP A 6 -12.13 -9.45 -9.12
CA ASP A 6 -12.20 -8.00 -8.92
C ASP A 6 -11.13 -7.49 -7.94
N ARG A 7 -10.80 -8.32 -6.92
CA ARG A 7 -9.76 -7.98 -5.94
C ARG A 7 -8.35 -8.04 -6.53
N TYR A 8 -8.15 -8.91 -7.51
CA TYR A 8 -6.87 -9.04 -8.21
C TYR A 8 -6.65 -7.86 -9.15
N GLU A 9 -7.68 -7.48 -9.92
CA GLU A 9 -7.64 -6.31 -10.80
C GLU A 9 -7.37 -5.02 -10.01
N ILE A 10 -8.07 -4.82 -8.89
CA ILE A 10 -7.82 -3.65 -8.01
C ILE A 10 -6.38 -3.69 -7.46
N GLY A 11 -5.89 -4.87 -7.07
CA GLY A 11 -4.51 -5.03 -6.61
C GLY A 11 -3.49 -4.64 -7.68
N ALA A 12 -3.69 -5.09 -8.92
CA ALA A 12 -2.80 -4.76 -10.05
C ALA A 12 -2.78 -3.25 -10.35
N ILE A 13 -3.94 -2.60 -10.34
CA ILE A 13 -4.04 -1.15 -10.54
C ILE A 13 -3.33 -0.39 -9.41
N LEU A 14 -3.50 -0.84 -8.15
CA LEU A 14 -2.83 -0.24 -7.00
C LEU A 14 -1.31 -0.41 -7.09
N ASP A 15 -0.83 -1.55 -7.58
CA ASP A 15 0.60 -1.79 -7.79
C ASP A 15 1.20 -0.83 -8.82
N ASP A 16 0.50 -0.58 -9.92
CA ASP A 16 0.92 0.40 -10.94
C ASP A 16 0.94 1.83 -10.39
N ILE A 17 -0.09 2.23 -9.62
CA ILE A 17 -0.12 3.54 -8.96
C ILE A 17 1.05 3.69 -8.00
N ASN A 18 1.29 2.70 -7.13
CA ASN A 18 2.40 2.74 -6.17
C ASN A 18 3.75 2.83 -6.86
N ARG A 19 3.94 2.14 -7.99
CA ARG A 19 5.19 2.22 -8.77
C ARG A 19 5.41 3.63 -9.29
N HIS A 20 4.37 4.25 -9.87
CA HIS A 20 4.43 5.61 -10.37
C HIS A 20 4.70 6.64 -9.27
N GLU A 21 4.02 6.49 -8.13
CA GLU A 21 4.23 7.33 -6.94
C GLU A 21 5.68 7.18 -6.44
N ARG A 22 6.20 5.96 -6.40
CA ARG A 22 7.57 5.70 -5.95
C ARG A 22 8.63 6.29 -6.89
N GLU A 23 8.42 6.20 -8.20
CA GLU A 23 9.27 6.86 -9.21
C GLU A 23 9.26 8.38 -9.04
N SER A 24 8.13 8.94 -8.60
CA SER A 24 7.98 10.37 -8.26
C SER A 24 8.52 10.73 -6.87
N GLY A 25 9.13 9.78 -6.15
CA GLY A 25 9.64 9.98 -4.79
C GLY A 25 8.57 10.06 -3.71
N ARG A 26 7.32 9.74 -4.05
CA ARG A 26 6.14 9.81 -3.16
C ARG A 26 5.93 8.52 -2.37
N PRO A 27 5.23 8.59 -1.23
CA PRO A 27 4.86 7.41 -0.44
C PRO A 27 3.78 6.58 -1.14
N MET A 28 3.69 5.29 -0.81
CA MET A 28 2.74 4.37 -1.45
C MET A 28 1.28 4.70 -1.09
N LEU A 29 0.56 5.33 -2.01
CA LEU A 29 -0.83 5.77 -1.82
C LEU A 29 -1.77 4.62 -1.42
N SER A 30 -1.51 3.41 -1.91
CA SER A 30 -2.29 2.21 -1.56
C SER A 30 -2.30 1.86 -0.08
N SER A 31 -1.44 2.47 0.76
CA SER A 31 -1.47 2.25 2.21
C SER A 31 -2.83 2.63 2.82
N ILE A 32 -3.60 3.53 2.20
CA ILE A 32 -4.96 3.90 2.68
C ILE A 32 -6.01 2.82 2.38
N VAL A 33 -5.71 1.87 1.48
CA VAL A 33 -6.63 0.82 1.06
C VAL A 33 -6.50 -0.36 2.02
N VAL A 34 -7.46 -0.48 2.94
CA VAL A 34 -7.48 -1.51 3.97
C VAL A 34 -8.65 -2.45 3.83
N GLN A 35 -8.47 -3.67 4.34
CA GLN A 35 -9.56 -4.63 4.48
C GLN A 35 -10.50 -4.19 5.60
N LYS A 36 -11.81 -4.24 5.36
CA LYS A 36 -12.82 -3.80 6.34
C LYS A 36 -12.76 -4.58 7.66
N GLU A 37 -12.37 -5.85 7.60
CA GLU A 37 -12.37 -6.76 8.76
C GLU A 37 -11.15 -6.57 9.65
N THR A 38 -9.97 -6.36 9.07
CA THR A 38 -8.70 -6.25 9.81
C THR A 38 -8.20 -4.82 9.97
N LEU A 39 -8.78 -3.88 9.21
CA LEU A 39 -8.29 -2.49 9.07
C LEU A 39 -6.81 -2.40 8.65
N MET A 40 -6.30 -3.47 8.03
CA MET A 40 -4.94 -3.57 7.53
C MET A 40 -4.90 -3.67 6.00
N PRO A 41 -3.80 -3.24 5.37
CA PRO A 41 -3.57 -3.47 3.95
C PRO A 41 -3.59 -4.96 3.60
N GLY A 42 -3.96 -5.27 2.36
CA GLY A 42 -3.90 -6.63 1.82
C GLY A 42 -2.47 -7.14 1.70
N GLN A 43 -2.31 -8.47 1.54
CA GLN A 43 -1.00 -9.10 1.34
C GLN A 43 -0.22 -8.50 0.14
N GLY A 44 -0.93 -8.08 -0.93
CA GLY A 44 -0.34 -7.44 -2.11
C GLY A 44 0.51 -6.21 -1.76
N PHE A 45 0.03 -5.36 -0.86
CA PHE A 45 0.76 -4.18 -0.38
C PHE A 45 2.13 -4.55 0.21
N PHE A 46 2.18 -5.56 1.09
CA PHE A 46 3.43 -5.99 1.72
C PHE A 46 4.36 -6.72 0.73
N THR A 47 3.79 -7.44 -0.24
CA THR A 47 4.55 -8.06 -1.33
C THR A 47 5.22 -7.00 -2.19
N LEU A 48 4.50 -5.95 -2.59
CA LEU A 48 5.05 -4.83 -3.35
C LEU A 48 6.08 -4.06 -2.53
N ALA A 49 5.78 -3.75 -1.27
CA ALA A 49 6.71 -3.08 -0.37
C ALA A 49 8.04 -3.85 -0.24
N ARG A 50 7.97 -5.19 -0.21
CA ARG A 50 9.16 -6.04 -0.20
C ARG A 50 9.88 -6.01 -1.55
N ALA A 51 9.16 -6.06 -2.66
CA ALA A 51 9.73 -5.96 -4.00
C ALA A 51 10.44 -4.61 -4.25
N LEU A 52 9.92 -3.53 -3.65
CA LEU A 52 10.52 -2.20 -3.67
C LEU A 52 11.66 -2.01 -2.65
N GLY A 53 11.99 -3.04 -1.87
CA GLY A 53 13.03 -2.98 -0.83
C GLY A 53 12.67 -2.13 0.38
N LEU A 54 11.39 -1.74 0.54
CA LEU A 54 10.89 -0.91 1.65
C LEU A 54 10.58 -1.75 2.89
N PHE A 55 10.20 -3.02 2.71
CA PHE A 55 9.78 -3.90 3.78
C PHE A 55 10.61 -5.20 3.82
N ILE A 56 11.25 -5.47 4.96
CA ILE A 56 12.10 -6.65 5.18
C ILE A 56 11.39 -7.82 5.88
N GLY A 57 10.08 -7.71 6.14
CA GLY A 57 9.31 -8.83 6.70
C GLY A 57 9.27 -8.93 8.22
N ASN A 58 9.77 -7.95 8.97
CA ASN A 58 9.82 -8.05 10.44
C ASN A 58 8.46 -7.71 11.12
N ASP A 59 7.96 -6.48 10.92
CA ASP A 59 6.80 -5.96 11.65
C ASP A 59 5.91 -5.20 10.66
N ARG A 60 4.82 -5.87 10.28
CA ARG A 60 3.87 -5.40 9.28
C ARG A 60 3.10 -4.18 9.78
N ASP A 61 2.69 -4.20 11.04
CA ASP A 61 1.91 -3.14 11.67
C ASP A 61 2.73 -1.86 11.76
N LYS A 62 3.97 -1.96 12.26
CA LYS A 62 4.87 -0.82 12.34
C LYS A 62 5.18 -0.24 10.96
N PHE A 63 5.45 -1.08 9.98
CA PHE A 63 5.69 -0.64 8.61
C PHE A 63 4.45 0.07 8.03
N TYR A 64 3.28 -0.53 8.19
CA TYR A 64 2.02 0.04 7.72
C TYR A 64 1.75 1.41 8.36
N ILE A 65 1.84 1.52 9.70
CA ILE A 65 1.60 2.79 10.41
C ILE A 65 2.60 3.87 9.95
N GLN A 66 3.86 3.51 9.73
CA GLN A 66 4.86 4.44 9.21
C GLN A 66 4.51 4.92 7.80
N GLU A 67 4.11 4.02 6.91
CA GLU A 67 3.77 4.40 5.54
C GLU A 67 2.48 5.23 5.49
N LEU A 68 1.47 4.85 6.28
CA LEU A 68 0.23 5.62 6.41
C LEU A 68 0.49 7.05 6.89
N ARG A 69 1.38 7.22 7.87
CA ARG A 69 1.79 8.56 8.34
C ARG A 69 2.47 9.35 7.23
N LYS A 70 3.40 8.76 6.48
CA LYS A 70 4.07 9.45 5.36
C LYS A 70 3.06 9.88 4.29
N VAL A 71 2.12 9.01 3.93
CA VAL A 71 1.04 9.35 2.99
C VAL A 71 0.22 10.50 3.55
N HIS A 72 -0.26 10.41 4.79
CA HIS A 72 -1.03 11.47 5.40
C HIS A 72 -0.26 12.80 5.44
N ASP A 73 1.01 12.81 5.87
CA ASP A 73 1.82 14.02 5.96
C ASP A 73 2.08 14.64 4.58
N TYR A 74 2.32 13.81 3.56
CA TYR A 74 2.55 14.28 2.19
C TYR A 74 1.29 14.91 1.58
N TRP A 75 0.14 14.23 1.70
CA TRP A 75 -1.12 14.68 1.11
C TRP A 75 -1.89 15.70 1.96
N ALA A 76 -1.57 15.85 3.25
CA ALA A 76 -2.11 16.94 4.06
C ALA A 76 -1.42 18.29 3.79
N SER A 77 -0.26 18.29 3.12
CA SER A 77 0.55 19.47 2.85
C SER A 77 0.59 19.90 1.37
N HIS A 78 -0.10 19.17 0.49
CA HIS A 78 -0.25 19.45 -0.94
C HIS A 78 -1.73 19.64 -1.29
#